data_AF-A0A7Y2PKA5-F1
#
_entry.id   AF-A0A7Y2PKA5-F1
#
_cell.length_a   1.000
_cell.length_b   1.000
_cell.length_c   1.000
_cell.angle_alpha   90.00
_cell.angle_beta   90.00
_cell.angle_gamma   90.00
#
_symmetry.space_group_name_H-M   'P 1'
#
loop_
_entity.id
_entity.type
_entity.pdbx_description
1 polymer ?
#
loop_
_entity_poly.entity_id
_entity_poly.type
_entity_poly.pdbx_seq_one_letter_code
_entity_poly.pdbx_strand_id
1 'polypeptide(L)' 'ILARGGSLAPMELFKDFRGREPSIDALLRHSGLTEDAAA' A
#
# COMPACT_ATOMS: atom_id res chain seq x y z
N ILE A 1 -5.18 7.53 -8.75
CA ILE A 1 -5.69 6.14 -8.92
C ILE A 1 -6.98 6.12 -9.74
N LEU A 2 -8.14 6.52 -9.19
CA LEU A 2 -9.45 6.38 -9.86
C LEU A 2 -9.54 7.09 -11.24
N ALA A 3 -9.01 8.31 -11.36
CA ALA A 3 -9.08 9.09 -12.60
C ALA A 3 -8.30 8.49 -13.79
N ARG A 4 -7.37 7.55 -13.53
CA ARG A 4 -6.53 6.96 -14.58
C ARG A 4 -7.03 5.59 -15.05
N GLY A 5 -7.98 4.96 -14.33
CA GLY A 5 -8.48 3.63 -14.67
C GLY A 5 -7.34 2.63 -14.96
N GLY A 6 -7.46 1.88 -16.06
CA GLY A 6 -6.44 0.93 -16.55
C GLY A 6 -5.45 1.49 -17.56
N SER A 7 -5.29 2.82 -17.66
CA SER A 7 -4.39 3.43 -18.67
C SER A 7 -2.89 3.32 -18.32
N LEU A 8 -2.56 3.02 -17.07
CA LEU A 8 -1.19 2.84 -16.58
C LEU A 8 -1.10 1.56 -15.75
N ALA A 9 0.11 1.00 -15.66
CA ALA A 9 0.37 -0.15 -14.80
C ALA A 9 0.01 0.19 -13.34
N PRO A 10 -0.64 -0.72 -12.59
CA PRO A 10 -1.07 -0.45 -11.22
C PRO A 10 0.06 0.01 -10.29
N MET A 11 1.28 -0.50 -10.48
CA MET A 11 2.44 -0.13 -9.68
C MET A 11 2.85 1.33 -9.89
N GLU A 12 2.81 1.83 -11.13
CA GLU A 12 3.08 3.26 -11.41
C GLU A 12 2.02 4.15 -10.78
N LEU A 13 0.74 3.81 -10.93
CA LEU A 13 -0.37 4.55 -10.32
C LEU A 13 -0.28 4.60 -8.79
N PHE A 14 0.19 3.52 -8.18
CA PHE A 14 0.42 3.48 -6.73
C PHE A 14 1.55 4.43 -6.33
N LYS A 15 2.71 4.35 -7.00
CA LYS A 15 3.87 5.20 -6.71
C LYS A 15 3.54 6.68 -6.88
N ASP A 16 2.88 7.06 -7.97
CA ASP A 16 2.45 8.44 -8.23
C ASP A 16 1.54 8.99 -7.12
N PHE A 17 0.67 8.14 -6.58
CA PHE A 17 -0.28 8.54 -5.54
C PHE A 17 0.33 8.53 -4.13
N ARG A 18 1.20 7.56 -3.83
CA ARG A 18 1.76 7.36 -2.49
C ARG A 18 3.14 7.97 -2.28
N GLY A 19 3.83 8.33 -3.36
CA GLY A 19 5.20 8.85 -3.37
C GLY A 19 6.28 7.81 -3.08
N ARG A 20 5.91 6.51 -3.01
CA ARG A 20 6.80 5.39 -2.71
C ARG A 20 6.19 4.06 -3.15
N GLU A 21 7.00 3.01 -3.14
CA GLU A 21 6.54 1.64 -3.31
C GLU A 21 5.67 1.15 -2.13
N PRO A 22 4.77 0.17 -2.35
CA PRO A 22 3.97 -0.41 -1.28
C PRO A 22 4.85 -1.15 -0.28
N SER A 23 4.44 -1.15 0.99
CA SER A 23 5.04 -1.98 2.05
C SER A 23 3.91 -2.76 2.74
N ILE A 24 4.21 -3.99 3.13
CA ILE A 24 3.29 -4.89 3.86
C ILE A 24 3.05 -4.42 5.30
N ASP A 25 3.94 -3.61 5.89
CA ASP A 25 3.86 -3.16 7.29
C ASP A 25 2.55 -2.45 7.61
N ALA A 26 2.03 -1.68 6.64
CA ALA A 26 0.76 -0.99 6.78
C ALA A 26 -0.39 -1.99 6.94
N LEU A 27 -0.41 -3.08 6.16
CA LEU A 27 -1.43 -4.12 6.30
C LEU A 27 -1.32 -4.78 7.68
N LEU A 28 -0.12 -5.23 8.05
CA LEU A 28 0.13 -5.92 9.31
C LEU A 28 -0.34 -5.11 10.52
N ARG A 29 -0.01 -3.80 10.57
CA ARG A 29 -0.40 -2.92 11.68
C ARG A 29 -1.91 -2.77 11.81
N HIS A 30 -2.64 -2.59 10.71
CA HIS A 30 -4.10 -2.43 10.77
C HIS A 30 -4.83 -3.76 10.99
N SER A 31 -4.19 -4.88 10.64
CA SER A 31 -4.70 -6.22 10.91
C SER A 31 -4.36 -6.73 12.32
N GLY A 32 -3.60 -5.98 13.12
CA GLY A 32 -3.14 -6.43 14.44
C GLY A 32 -2.15 -7.61 14.36
N LEU A 33 -1.41 -7.71 13.26
CA LEU A 33 -0.44 -8.79 12.97
C LEU A 33 1.02 -8.31 13.08
N THR A 34 1.26 -7.17 13.72
CA THR A 34 2.61 -6.71 14.06
C THR A 34 3.15 -7.48 15.26
N GLU A 35 4.47 -7.72 15.31
CA GLU A 35 5.11 -8.47 16.40
C GLU A 35 4.76 -7.92 17.80
N ASP A 36 4.57 -6.59 17.91
CA ASP A 36 4.18 -5.92 19.16
C ASP A 36 2.75 -6.25 19.64
N ALA A 37 1.88 -6.82 18.80
CA ALA A 37 0.49 -7.12 19.18
C ALA A 37 0.36 -8.35 20.09
N ALA A 38 1.43 -9.14 20.24
CA ALA A 38 1.48 -10.34 21.08
C ALA A 38 2.20 -10.14 22.43
N ALA A 39 2.67 -8.93 22.72
CA ALA A 39 3.32 -8.54 23.98
C ALA A 39 2.33 -7.79 24.91
#